data_AF-A0A0F7CQP7-F1
#
_entry.id   AF-A0A0F7CQP7-F1
#
_cell.length_a   1.000
_cell.length_b   1.000
_cell.length_c   1.000
_cell.angle_alpha   90.00
_cell.angle_beta   90.00
_cell.angle_gamma   90.00
#
_symmetry.space_group_name_H-M   'P 1'
#
loop_
_entity.id
_entity.type
_entity.pdbx_description
1 polymer ?
#
loop_
_entity_poly.entity_id
_entity_poly.type
_entity_poly.pdbx_seq_one_letter_code
_entity_poly.pdbx_strand_id
1 'polypeptide(L)'
;MTARWDIYTDPELERQLAKESGPAWAALRALVTELEWRAEHVGRPLGYPWPHEIRRAPIEDDTMVFGAIEYVLESRSRRIARILDIRWLPTGP
;
A
#
# COMPACT_ATOMS: atom_id res chain seq x y z
N MET A 1 -1.68 -14.84 6.21
CA MET A 1 -1.88 -13.70 7.12
C MET A 1 -2.15 -12.49 6.26
N THR A 2 -3.31 -11.85 6.43
CA THR A 2 -3.66 -10.58 5.78
C THR A 2 -2.81 -9.49 6.42
N ALA A 3 -1.77 -9.03 5.74
CA ALA A 3 -0.89 -7.99 6.27
C ALA A 3 -1.62 -6.65 6.20
N ARG A 4 -1.95 -6.10 7.37
CA ARG A 4 -2.50 -4.75 7.50
C ARG A 4 -1.37 -3.83 7.91
N TRP A 5 -1.08 -2.81 7.10
CA TRP A 5 0.05 -1.90 7.31
C TRP A 5 -0.37 -0.44 7.18
N ASP A 6 -0.05 0.37 8.19
CA ASP A 6 -0.14 1.83 8.12
C ASP A 6 1.11 2.42 7.46
N ILE A 7 0.93 3.02 6.27
CA ILE A 7 2.06 3.42 5.41
C ILE A 7 3.01 4.39 6.11
N TYR A 8 2.49 5.29 6.95
CA TYR A 8 3.30 6.33 7.60
C TYR A 8 3.79 6.00 9.01
N THR A 9 3.25 4.96 9.64
CA THR A 9 3.48 4.74 11.09
C THR A 9 3.66 3.28 11.47
N ASP A 10 3.76 2.36 10.50
CA ASP A 10 3.94 0.93 10.76
C ASP A 10 5.41 0.52 10.62
N PRO A 11 6.15 0.32 11.74
CA PRO A 11 7.55 -0.07 11.68
C PRO A 11 7.77 -1.45 11.07
N GLU A 12 6.74 -2.31 11.05
CA GLU A 12 6.85 -3.63 10.43
C GLU A 12 6.80 -3.53 8.91
N LEU A 13 5.99 -2.62 8.36
CA LEU A 13 6.04 -2.31 6.93
C LEU A 13 7.45 -1.84 6.53
N GLU A 14 7.99 -0.85 7.24
CA GLU A 14 9.34 -0.34 6.98
C GLU A 14 10.40 -1.45 7.06
N ARG A 15 10.31 -2.31 8.09
CA ARG A 15 11.21 -3.45 8.26
C ARG A 15 11.12 -4.43 7.09
N GLN A 16 9.91 -4.80 6.66
CA GLN A 16 9.71 -5.74 5.54
C GLN A 16 10.21 -5.13 4.23
N LEU A 17 9.89 -3.86 3.96
CA LEU A 17 10.37 -3.15 2.76
C LEU A 17 11.89 -2.96 2.76
N ALA A 18 12.56 -2.89 3.92
CA ALA A 18 14.02 -2.83 4.00
C ALA A 18 14.68 -4.22 3.87
N LYS A 19 14.03 -5.26 4.40
CA LYS A 19 14.56 -6.64 4.42
C LYS A 19 14.43 -7.33 3.08
N GLU A 20 13.30 -7.16 2.42
CA GLU A 20 12.95 -7.95 1.24
C GLU A 20 13.47 -7.30 -0.06
N SER A 21 13.96 -8.14 -0.97
CA SER A 21 14.59 -7.73 -2.22
C SER A 21 13.93 -8.43 -3.42
N GLY A 22 14.21 -7.93 -4.63
CA GLY A 22 13.62 -8.43 -5.87
C GLY A 22 12.54 -7.52 -6.46
N PRO A 23 12.07 -7.83 -7.69
CA PRO A 23 11.26 -6.93 -8.50
C PRO A 23 9.86 -6.70 -7.90
N ALA A 24 9.22 -7.74 -7.36
CA ALA A 24 7.93 -7.62 -6.70
C ALA A 24 7.94 -6.64 -5.50
N TRP A 25 9.00 -6.71 -4.69
CA TRP A 25 9.19 -5.79 -3.55
C TRP A 25 9.62 -4.39 -3.98
N ALA A 26 10.34 -4.25 -5.11
CA ALA A 26 10.64 -2.96 -5.71
C ALA A 26 9.37 -2.26 -6.22
N ALA A 27 8.50 -3.00 -6.93
CA ALA A 27 7.19 -2.53 -7.36
C ALA A 27 6.31 -2.12 -6.17
N LEU A 28 6.31 -2.91 -5.09
CA LEU A 28 5.57 -2.55 -3.86
C LEU A 28 6.11 -1.25 -3.23
N ARG A 29 7.45 -1.06 -3.17
CA ARG A 29 8.05 0.20 -2.69
C ARG A 29 7.63 1.41 -3.53
N ALA A 30 7.62 1.26 -4.85
CA ALA A 30 7.17 2.32 -5.77
C ALA A 30 5.68 2.64 -5.54
N LEU A 31 4.84 1.62 -5.41
CA LEU A 31 3.41 1.78 -5.12
C LEU A 31 3.17 2.44 -3.76
N VAL A 32 3.90 2.04 -2.72
CA VAL A 32 3.83 2.69 -1.39
C VAL A 32 4.18 4.18 -1.50
N THR A 33 5.29 4.52 -2.19
CA THR A 33 5.70 5.91 -2.43
C THR A 33 4.62 6.71 -3.17
N GLU A 34 3.97 6.09 -4.16
CA GLU A 34 2.86 6.71 -4.87
C GLU A 34 1.64 6.91 -3.96
N LEU A 35 1.30 5.94 -3.12
CA LEU A 35 0.21 6.07 -2.16
C LEU A 35 0.47 7.16 -1.12
N GLU A 36 1.73 7.33 -0.68
CA GLU A 36 2.14 8.45 0.16
C GLU A 36 1.91 9.78 -0.55
N TRP A 37 2.42 9.92 -1.78
CA TRP A 37 2.22 11.13 -2.57
C TRP A 37 0.73 11.42 -2.78
N ARG A 38 -0.07 10.40 -3.13
CA ARG A 38 -1.52 10.55 -3.28
C ARG A 38 -2.19 10.96 -1.97
N ALA A 39 -1.83 10.36 -0.83
CA ALA A 39 -2.39 10.72 0.48
C ALA A 39 -2.10 12.17 0.87
N GLU A 40 -0.95 12.71 0.45
CA GLU A 40 -0.61 14.13 0.63
C GLU A 40 -1.48 15.07 -0.23
N HIS A 41 -2.03 14.58 -1.34
CA HIS A 41 -2.81 15.36 -2.31
C HIS A 41 -4.32 15.13 -2.25
N VAL A 42 -4.79 14.01 -1.68
CA VAL A 42 -6.21 13.70 -1.46
C VAL A 42 -6.82 14.70 -0.47
N GLY A 43 -8.10 15.07 -0.64
CA GLY A 43 -8.84 15.98 0.26
C GLY A 43 -9.17 15.38 1.65
N ARG A 44 -10.24 15.82 2.32
CA ARG A 44 -10.59 15.32 3.67
C ARG A 44 -11.43 14.04 3.62
N PRO A 45 -10.90 12.89 4.06
CA PRO A 45 -11.71 11.96 4.87
C PRO A 45 -11.43 12.06 6.39
N LEU A 46 -12.31 11.46 7.20
CA LEU A 46 -13.21 12.08 8.19
C LEU A 46 -12.99 11.57 9.65
N GLY A 47 -14.02 11.73 10.49
CA GLY A 47 -14.16 11.17 11.84
C GLY A 47 -15.05 9.91 11.89
N TYR A 48 -14.83 9.13 12.94
CA TYR A 48 -15.17 7.73 13.22
C TYR A 48 -16.62 7.24 12.97
N PRO A 49 -16.84 5.93 12.67
CA PRO A 49 -15.87 4.88 12.36
C PRO A 49 -15.66 4.69 10.84
N TRP A 50 -14.41 4.56 10.42
CA TRP A 50 -14.03 4.57 9.00
C TRP A 50 -13.48 3.23 8.52
N PRO A 51 -13.89 2.78 7.32
CA PRO A 51 -13.11 2.99 6.07
C PRO A 51 -14.01 3.42 4.88
N HIS A 52 -13.59 4.40 4.06
CA HIS A 52 -14.55 5.14 3.19
C HIS A 52 -14.56 4.81 1.72
N GLU A 53 -13.51 4.16 1.24
CA GLU A 53 -13.50 3.55 -0.08
C GLU A 53 -12.34 2.56 -0.06
N ILE A 54 -12.63 1.27 -0.23
CA ILE A 54 -11.58 0.26 -0.40
C ILE A 54 -11.18 0.30 -1.86
N ARG A 55 -9.91 0.62 -2.09
CA ARG A 55 -9.33 0.71 -3.42
C ARG A 55 -8.39 -0.46 -3.65
N ARG A 56 -8.17 -0.78 -4.92
CA ARG A 56 -7.22 -1.81 -5.34
C ARG A 56 -6.20 -1.19 -6.27
N ALA A 57 -4.95 -1.61 -6.11
CA ALA A 57 -3.88 -1.26 -7.02
C ALA A 57 -3.02 -2.49 -7.30
N PRO A 58 -2.59 -2.71 -8.55
CA PRO A 58 -1.66 -3.77 -8.87
C PRO A 58 -0.28 -3.47 -8.28
N ILE A 59 0.44 -4.51 -7.89
CA ILE A 59 1.89 -4.47 -7.65
C ILE A 59 2.53 -4.93 -8.96
N GLU A 60 3.04 -3.99 -9.74
CA GLU A 60 3.54 -4.27 -11.09
C GLU A 60 4.75 -3.40 -11.44
N ASP A 61 5.52 -3.87 -12.41
CA ASP A 61 6.47 -3.06 -13.18
C ASP A 61 6.03 -2.98 -14.65
N ASP A 62 6.86 -2.40 -15.51
CA ASP A 62 6.57 -2.22 -16.94
C ASP A 62 6.33 -3.54 -17.71
N THR A 63 6.70 -4.68 -17.12
CA THR A 63 6.74 -5.98 -17.79
C THR A 63 5.86 -7.05 -17.14
N MET A 64 5.56 -6.91 -15.84
CA MET A 64 4.92 -7.97 -15.08
C MET A 64 4.07 -7.45 -13.91
N VAL A 65 2.93 -8.10 -13.69
CA VAL A 65 2.13 -7.97 -12.48
C VAL A 65 2.55 -9.04 -11.49
N PHE A 66 2.92 -8.64 -10.27
CA PHE A 66 3.36 -9.52 -9.18
C PHE A 66 2.25 -9.80 -8.16
N GLY A 67 1.21 -8.97 -8.12
CA GLY A 67 0.16 -9.06 -7.12
C GLY A 67 -0.76 -7.85 -7.15
N ALA A 68 -1.54 -7.70 -6.09
CA ALA A 68 -2.36 -6.52 -5.85
C ALA A 68 -2.45 -6.22 -4.36
N ILE A 69 -2.64 -4.95 -4.04
CA ILE A 69 -2.97 -4.49 -2.69
C ILE A 69 -4.43 -4.04 -2.64
N GLU A 70 -5.07 -4.25 -1.49
CA GLU A 70 -6.26 -3.51 -1.08
C GLU A 70 -5.82 -2.40 -0.12
N TYR A 71 -6.25 -1.16 -0.34
CA TYR A 71 -5.80 -0.01 0.44
C TYR A 71 -6.90 1.04 0.62
N VAL A 72 -6.68 1.94 1.59
CA VAL A 72 -7.52 3.13 1.85
C VAL A 72 -6.62 4.36 1.93
N LEU A 73 -7.10 5.49 1.40
CA LEU A 73 -6.51 6.82 1.59
C LEU A 73 -7.49 7.68 2.38
N GLU A 74 -7.10 8.14 3.57
CA GLU A 74 -8.05 8.69 4.55
C GLU A 74 -7.90 10.18 4.88
N SER A 75 -6.77 10.88 4.65
CA SER A 75 -6.72 12.32 5.00
C SER A 75 -5.51 13.10 4.46
N ARG A 76 -5.76 14.25 3.82
CA ARG A 76 -4.74 15.28 3.51
C ARG A 76 -3.95 15.73 4.73
N SER A 77 -4.66 16.06 5.81
CA SER A 77 -4.08 16.75 6.97
C SER A 77 -3.38 15.80 7.94
N ARG A 78 -3.68 14.51 7.86
CA ARG A 78 -3.16 13.51 8.80
C ARG A 78 -2.22 12.50 8.15
N ARG A 79 -1.96 12.59 6.84
CA ARG A 79 -1.11 11.66 6.08
C ARG A 79 -1.50 10.22 6.43
N ILE A 80 -2.74 9.84 6.14
CA ILE A 80 -3.23 8.50 6.46
C ILE A 80 -3.43 7.74 5.15
N ALA A 81 -2.61 6.71 4.97
CA ALA A 81 -2.72 5.70 3.94
C ALA A 81 -2.48 4.33 4.58
N ARG A 82 -3.31 3.35 4.25
CA ARG A 82 -3.26 2.02 4.87
C ARG A 82 -3.45 0.94 3.82
N ILE A 83 -2.53 -0.02 3.82
CA ILE A 83 -2.69 -1.29 3.13
C ILE A 83 -3.50 -2.21 4.04
N LEU A 84 -4.62 -2.72 3.53
CA LEU A 84 -5.51 -3.63 4.24
C LEU A 84 -5.16 -5.10 3.98
N ASP A 85 -4.72 -5.39 2.76
CA ASP A 85 -4.37 -6.73 2.31
C ASP A 85 -3.36 -6.64 1.17
N ILE A 86 -2.52 -7.67 1.07
CA ILE A 86 -1.62 -7.89 -0.06
C ILE A 86 -1.83 -9.31 -0.58
N ARG A 87 -2.15 -9.40 -1.86
CA ARG A 87 -2.29 -10.67 -2.58
C ARG A 87 -1.21 -10.78 -3.63
N TRP A 88 -0.18 -11.53 -3.29
CA TRP A 88 0.83 -11.93 -4.26
C TRP A 88 0.23 -12.93 -5.24
N LEU A 89 0.51 -12.74 -6.53
CA LEU A 89 0.27 -13.79 -7.50
C LEU A 89 1.22 -14.94 -7.19
N PRO A 90 0.79 -16.21 -7.37
CA PRO A 90 1.71 -17.32 -7.29
C PRO A 90 2.84 -17.03 -8.28
N THR A 91 4.08 -16.97 -7.78
CA THR A 91 5.25 -17.03 -8.65
C THR A 91 5.06 -18.28 -9.48
N GLY A 92 4.91 -18.12 -10.80
CA GLY A 92 4.76 -19.24 -11.72
C GLY A 92 5.87 -20.28 -11.54
N PRO A 93 5.64 -21.51 -12.04
CA PRO A 93 6.40 -22.72 -11.69
C PRO A 93 7.92 -22.58 -11.81
#